data_AF-A0A8F5GTN7-F1
#
_entry.id   AF-A0A8F5GTN7-F1
#
_cell.length_a   1.000
_cell.length_b   1.000
_cell.length_c   1.000
_cell.angle_alpha   90.00
_cell.angle_beta   90.00
_cell.angle_gamma   90.00
#
_symmetry.space_group_name_H-M   'P 1'
#
loop_
_entity.id
_entity.type
_entity.pdbx_description
1 polymer ?
#
loop_
_entity_poly.entity_id
_entity_poly.type
_entity_poly.pdbx_seq_one_letter_code
_entity_poly.pdbx_strand_id
1 'polypeptide(L)' 'MASGTPVIAFKYSGGPSETIIDGQTGWLASDEEEFYKLTTRVYNEGYSEEIILNCRKRAELFSIRNQTKLLLSYII' A
#
# COMPACT_ATOMS: atom_id res chain seq x y z
N MET A 1 -6.24 -2.55 -0.26
CA MET A 1 -5.02 -3.34 -0.52
C MET A 1 -5.27 -4.85 -0.60
N ALA A 2 -5.77 -5.55 0.44
CA ALA A 2 -6.03 -7.00 0.37
C ALA A 2 -6.99 -7.44 -0.75
N SER A 3 -7.96 -6.58 -1.11
CA SER A 3 -8.84 -6.74 -2.27
C SER A 3 -8.13 -6.65 -3.63
N GLY A 4 -6.86 -6.22 -3.65
CA GLY A 4 -6.13 -5.84 -4.86
C GLY A 4 -6.28 -4.36 -5.24
N THR A 5 -7.02 -3.55 -4.47
CA THR A 5 -7.17 -2.11 -4.75
C THR A 5 -5.98 -1.33 -4.17
N PRO A 6 -5.27 -0.53 -5.00
CA PRO A 6 -4.21 0.37 -4.52
C PRO A 6 -4.79 1.51 -3.67
N VAL A 7 -3.92 2.16 -2.89
CA VAL A 7 -4.31 3.22 -1.94
C VAL A 7 -3.44 4.46 -2.15
N ILE A 8 -4.03 5.64 -2.04
CA ILE A 8 -3.30 6.91 -1.93
C ILE A 8 -3.36 7.36 -0.47
N ALA A 9 -2.22 7.68 0.13
CA ALA A 9 -2.13 8.13 1.52
C ALA A 9 -1.06 9.20 1.68
N PHE A 10 -1.06 9.93 2.79
CA PHE A 10 0.01 10.88 3.09
C PHE A 10 1.27 10.16 3.55
N LYS A 11 2.43 10.57 3.02
CA LYS A 11 3.75 10.03 3.32
C LYS A 11 4.12 10.09 4.80
N TYR A 12 3.65 11.10 5.52
CA TYR A 12 3.99 11.32 6.94
C TYR A 12 2.84 10.96 7.90
N SER A 13 1.94 10.06 7.49
CA SER A 13 0.76 9.65 8.29
C SER A 13 0.97 8.43 9.19
N GLY A 14 2.17 7.85 9.24
CA GLY A 14 2.46 6.64 10.02
C GLY A 14 2.03 5.37 9.29
N GLY A 15 1.26 4.49 9.95
CA GLY A 15 0.94 3.13 9.48
C GLY A 15 0.66 2.92 7.98
N PRO A 16 -0.10 3.80 7.28
CA PRO A 16 -0.26 3.69 5.83
C PRO A 16 1.06 3.72 5.06
N SER A 17 1.99 4.58 5.46
CA SER A 17 3.33 4.74 4.86
C SER A 17 4.24 3.53 5.08
N GLU A 18 4.02 2.75 6.14
CA GLU A 18 4.74 1.50 6.37
C GLU A 18 4.22 0.38 5.48
N THR A 19 2.94 0.44 5.11
CA THR A 19 2.27 -0.61 4.35
C THR A 19 2.40 -0.40 2.84
N ILE A 20 2.30 0.84 2.37
CA ILE A 20 2.32 1.19 0.94
C ILE A 20 3.77 1.23 0.41
N ILE A 21 4.01 0.52 -0.69
CA ILE A 21 5.23 0.70 -1.49
C ILE A 21 4.87 1.63 -2.64
N ASP A 22 5.45 2.83 -2.62
CA ASP A 22 5.14 3.89 -3.57
C ASP A 22 5.35 3.43 -5.03
N GLY A 23 4.35 3.68 -5.87
CA GLY A 23 4.32 3.25 -7.28
C GLY A 23 4.02 1.77 -7.51
N GLN A 24 4.05 0.92 -6.48
CA GLN A 24 3.90 -0.54 -6.63
C GLN A 24 2.59 -1.07 -6.05
N THR A 25 2.13 -0.52 -4.93
CA THR A 25 0.90 -0.96 -4.24
C THR A 25 -0.06 0.19 -3.94
N GLY A 26 0.26 1.38 -4.45
CA GLY A 26 -0.35 2.64 -4.07
C GLY A 26 0.62 3.80 -4.25
N TRP A 27 0.24 4.97 -3.76
CA TRP A 27 1.07 6.17 -3.86
C TRP A 27 1.07 6.96 -2.54
N LEU A 28 2.20 7.57 -2.24
CA LEU A 28 2.38 8.38 -1.03
C LEU A 28 2.50 9.86 -1.40
N ALA A 29 1.51 10.66 -1.01
CA ALA A 29 1.49 12.10 -1.21
C ALA A 29 2.19 12.85 -0.07
N SER A 30 2.95 13.89 -0.39
CA SER A 30 3.66 14.73 0.57
C SER A 30 2.78 15.83 1.14
N ASP A 31 1.79 16.27 0.38
CA ASP A 31 0.85 17.34 0.70
C ASP A 31 -0.50 17.15 -0.03
N GLU A 32 -1.47 18.04 0.25
CA GLU A 32 -2.83 17.96 -0.30
C GLU A 32 -2.86 18.14 -1.82
N GLU A 33 -1.97 18.98 -2.37
CA GLU A 33 -1.91 19.22 -3.81
C GLU A 33 -1.44 17.96 -4.55
N GLU A 34 -0.40 17.29 -4.04
CA GLU A 34 0.07 16.02 -4.55
C GLU A 34 -0.99 14.92 -4.41
N PHE A 35 -1.70 14.88 -3.28
CA PHE A 35 -2.78 13.91 -3.06
C PHE A 35 -3.88 14.07 -4.12
N TYR A 36 -4.30 15.31 -4.39
CA TYR A 36 -5.29 15.62 -5.41
C TYR A 36 -4.81 15.24 -6.82
N LYS A 37 -3.55 15.58 -7.16
CA LYS A 37 -2.95 15.23 -8.46
C LYS A 37 -2.89 13.72 -8.67
N LEU A 38 -2.43 12.96 -7.66
CA LEU A 38 -2.37 11.50 -7.72
C LEU A 38 -3.76 10.89 -7.88
N THR A 39 -4.74 11.37 -7.12
CA THR A 39 -6.13 10.90 -7.19
C THR A 39 -6.71 11.13 -8.58
N THR A 40 -6.52 12.32 -9.13
CA THR A 40 -6.99 12.69 -10.46
C THR A 40 -6.31 11.85 -11.56
N ARG A 41 -5.00 11.64 -11.45
CA ARG A 41 -4.24 10.77 -12.37
C ARG A 41 -4.81 9.34 -12.35
N VAL A 42 -4.94 8.75 -11.16
CA VAL A 42 -5.42 7.36 -10.99
C VAL A 42 -6.85 7.20 -11.47
N TYR A 43 -7.70 8.21 -11.26
CA TYR A 43 -9.08 8.19 -11.76
C TYR A 43 -9.14 8.22 -13.30
N ASN A 44 -8.35 9.09 -13.94
CA ASN A 44 -8.39 9.28 -15.39
C ASN A 44 -7.64 8.20 -16.16
N GLU A 45 -6.49 7.77 -15.66
CA GLU A 45 -5.56 6.86 -16.35
C GLU A 45 -5.69 5.41 -15.88
N GLY A 46 -6.33 5.19 -14.73
CA GLY A 46 -6.37 3.88 -14.09
C GLY A 46 -5.00 3.47 -13.52
N TYR A 47 -4.80 2.16 -13.46
CA TYR A 47 -3.56 1.53 -13.00
C TYR A 47 -3.44 0.12 -13.58
N SER A 48 -2.22 -0.39 -13.69
CA SER A 48 -1.96 -1.69 -14.28
C SER A 48 -2.43 -2.85 -13.40
N GLU A 49 -2.69 -4.00 -14.02
CA GLU A 49 -2.98 -5.25 -13.30
C GLU A 49 -1.83 -5.70 -12.39
N GLU A 50 -0.59 -5.31 -12.72
CA GLU A 50 0.57 -5.56 -11.89
C GLU A 50 0.42 -4.93 -10.50
N ILE A 51 -0.09 -3.71 -10.41
CA ILE A 51 -0.35 -3.04 -9.13
C ILE A 51 -1.38 -3.83 -8.31
N ILE A 52 -2.39 -4.42 -8.94
CA ILE A 52 -3.39 -5.26 -8.26
C ILE A 52 -2.74 -6.50 -7.64
N LEU A 53 -1.89 -7.18 -8.41
CA LEU A 53 -1.17 -8.35 -7.95
C LEU A 53 -0.21 -7.99 -6.81
N ASN A 54 0.50 -6.87 -6.94
CA ASN A 54 1.42 -6.38 -5.91
C ASN A 54 0.69 -6.00 -4.62
N CYS A 55 -0.50 -5.39 -4.71
CA CYS A 55 -1.35 -5.11 -3.55
C CYS A 55 -1.68 -6.39 -2.76
N ARG A 56 -2.09 -7.46 -3.46
CA ARG A 56 -2.43 -8.74 -2.81
C ARG A 56 -1.20 -9.38 -2.18
N LYS A 57 -0.07 -9.44 -2.90
CA LYS A 57 1.21 -9.95 -2.38
C LYS A 57 1.67 -9.18 -1.15
N ARG A 58 1.56 -7.85 -1.17
CA ARG A 58 1.92 -6.99 -0.04
C ARG A 58 1.02 -7.25 1.16
N ALA A 59 -0.29 -7.37 0.95
CA ALA A 59 -1.26 -7.66 2.01
C ALA A 59 -1.02 -9.01 2.68
N GLU A 60 -0.58 -10.04 1.93
CA GLU A 60 -0.24 -11.35 2.49
C GLU A 60 0.85 -11.29 3.58
N LEU A 61 1.79 -10.35 3.49
CA LEU A 61 2.82 -10.14 4.51
C LEU A 61 2.20 -9.79 5.87
N PHE A 62 1.04 -9.15 5.88
CA PHE A 62 0.30 -8.74 7.08
C PHE A 62 -0.79 -9.75 7.47
N SER A 63 -0.85 -10.92 6.82
CA SER A 63 -1.77 -11.98 7.23
C SER A 63 -1.47 -12.45 8.66
N ILE A 64 -2.51 -12.92 9.36
CA ILE A 64 -2.39 -13.48 10.72
C ILE A 64 -1.25 -14.51 10.76
N ARG A 65 -1.21 -15.43 9.79
CA ARG A 65 -0.19 -16.47 9.71
C ARG A 65 1.24 -15.90 9.64
N ASN A 66 1.48 -14.92 8.77
CA ASN A 66 2.82 -14.38 8.57
C ASN A 66 3.25 -13.48 9.74
N GLN A 67 2.33 -12.67 10.28
CA GLN A 67 2.61 -11.85 11.45
C GLN A 67 2.81 -12.69 12.72
N THR A 68 2.05 -13.77 12.93
CA THR A 68 2.31 -14.72 14.02
C THR A 68 3.69 -15.36 13.91
N LYS A 69 4.10 -15.81 12.72
CA LYS A 69 5.46 -16.36 12.50
C LYS A 69 6.54 -15.33 12.81
N LEU A 70 6.38 -14.10 12.32
CA LEU A 70 7.32 -13.01 12.55
C LEU A 70 7.44 -12.69 14.04
N LEU A 71 6.31 -12.56 14.75
CA LEU A 71 6.30 -12.31 16.19
C LEU A 71 7.02 -13.42 16.95
N LEU A 72 6.73 -14.69 16.65
CA LEU A 72 7.38 -15.83 17.30
C LEU A 72 8.90 -15.84 17.09
N SER A 73 9.39 -15.42 15.92
CA SER A 73 10.84 -15.32 15.65
C SER A 73 11.59 -14.27 16.47
N TYR A 74 10.89 -13.37 17.16
CA TYR A 74 11.50 -12.40 18.08
C TYR A 74 11.51 -12.87 19.54
N ILE A 75 10.73 -13.90 19.87
CA ILE A 75 10.49 -14.33 21.25
C ILE A 75 11.21 -15.66 21.55
N ILE A 76 11.47 -16.47 20.53
CA ILE A 76 12.23 -17.73 20.61
C ILE A 76 13.64 -17.48 20.06
#